data_AF-A0A9X9GCD8-F1
#
_entry.id   AF-A0A9X9GCD8-F1
#
_cell.length_a   1.000
_cell.length_b   1.000
_cell.length_c   1.000
_cell.angle_alpha   90.00
_cell.angle_beta   90.00
_cell.angle_gamma   90.00
#
_symmetry.space_group_name_H-M   'P 1'
#
loop_
_entity.id
_entity.type
_entity.pdbx_description
1 polymer ?
#
loop_
_entity_poly.entity_id
_entity_poly.type
_entity_poly.pdbx_seq_one_letter_code
_entity_poly.pdbx_strand_id
1 'polypeptide(L)'
;MNKKELFDAFDGFSQNLMVTLAEIEAMKKQVQSLVEENTILRLENTKLRERLSQLEHETVAKNPSKQGKDHLEGIYEEGFHICNFFYGQRRENDEECMFCRELLDRK
;
A
#
# COMPACT_ATOMS: atom_id res chain seq x y z
N MET A 1 42.67 -14.91 24.46
CA MET A 1 42.17 -13.65 23.86
C MET A 1 42.71 -12.49 24.67
N ASN A 2 43.49 -11.61 24.05
CA ASN A 2 43.93 -10.38 24.71
C ASN A 2 42.72 -9.44 24.82
N LYS A 3 42.64 -8.61 25.87
CA LYS A 3 41.57 -7.61 26.05
C LYS A 3 41.39 -6.75 24.79
N LYS A 4 42.48 -6.42 24.11
CA LYS A 4 42.46 -5.67 22.85
C LYS A 4 41.69 -6.39 21.74
N GLU A 5 41.94 -7.68 21.54
CA GLU A 5 41.25 -8.49 20.52
C GLU A 5 39.74 -8.59 20.79
N LEU A 6 39.33 -8.62 22.06
CA LEU A 6 37.91 -8.59 22.44
C LEU A 6 37.25 -7.25 22.12
N PHE A 7 37.95 -6.13 22.38
CA PHE A 7 37.44 -4.80 22.01
C PHE A 7 37.35 -4.63 20.50
N ASP A 8 38.39 -5.02 19.75
CA ASP A 8 38.39 -4.94 18.29
C ASP A 8 37.26 -5.80 17.68
N ALA A 9 36.99 -7.00 18.24
CA ALA A 9 35.88 -7.84 17.81
C ALA A 9 34.51 -7.23 18.15
N PHE A 10 34.38 -6.60 19.31
CA PHE A 10 33.15 -5.90 19.71
C PHE A 10 32.87 -4.68 18.82
N ASP A 11 33.88 -3.90 18.50
CA ASP A 11 33.78 -2.75 17.60
C ASP A 11 33.38 -3.19 16.19
N GLY A 12 33.98 -4.28 15.68
CA GLY A 12 33.59 -4.87 14.40
C GLY A 12 32.14 -5.36 14.38
N PHE A 13 31.69 -6.00 15.46
CA PHE A 13 30.29 -6.41 15.60
C PHE A 13 29.33 -5.21 15.63
N SER A 14 29.67 -4.16 16.38
CA SER A 14 28.90 -2.92 16.45
C SER A 14 28.76 -2.26 15.07
N GLN A 15 29.85 -2.18 14.30
CA GLN A 15 29.82 -1.65 12.93
C GLN A 15 28.93 -2.48 12.01
N ASN A 16 29.03 -3.82 12.06
CA ASN A 16 28.18 -4.70 11.27
C ASN A 16 26.70 -4.54 11.62
N LEU A 17 26.37 -4.36 12.91
CA LEU A 17 25.00 -4.10 13.34
C LEU A 17 24.47 -2.78 12.78
N MET A 18 25.28 -1.71 12.76
CA MET A 18 24.90 -0.43 12.16
C MET A 18 24.64 -0.55 10.66
N VAL A 19 25.49 -1.28 9.93
CA VAL A 19 25.29 -1.54 8.49
C VAL A 19 24.01 -2.33 8.26
N THR A 20 23.77 -3.37 9.05
CA THR A 20 22.57 -4.21 8.94
C THR A 20 21.29 -3.39 9.19
N LEU A 21 21.31 -2.49 10.18
CA LEU A 21 20.21 -1.57 10.45
C LEU A 21 19.92 -0.65 9.25
N ALA A 22 20.97 -0.07 8.64
CA ALA A 22 20.81 0.77 7.45
C ALA A 22 20.23 -0.01 6.26
N GLU A 23 20.65 -1.26 6.06
CA GLU A 23 20.08 -2.14 5.03
C GLU A 23 18.61 -2.44 5.28
N ILE A 24 18.21 -2.71 6.53
CA ILE A 24 16.81 -2.93 6.91
C ILE A 24 15.95 -1.68 6.64
N GLU A 25 16.46 -0.49 6.95
CA GLU A 25 15.75 0.75 6.65
C GLU A 25 15.58 0.98 5.14
N ALA A 26 16.61 0.67 4.34
CA ALA A 26 16.53 0.74 2.89
C ALA A 26 15.50 -0.26 2.33
N MET A 27 15.52 -1.50 2.82
CA MET A 27 14.53 -2.52 2.45
C MET A 27 13.10 -2.09 2.82
N LYS A 28 12.90 -1.52 4.01
CA LYS A 28 11.59 -0.99 4.43
C LYS A 28 11.04 0.04 3.44
N LYS A 29 11.89 0.98 2.98
CA LYS A 29 11.50 1.99 1.98
C LYS A 29 11.13 1.36 0.64
N GLN A 30 11.88 0.35 0.20
CA GLN A 30 11.57 -0.37 -1.04
C GLN A 30 10.25 -1.13 -0.94
N VAL A 31 10.02 -1.85 0.16
CA VAL A 31 8.75 -2.57 0.40
C VAL A 31 7.58 -1.60 0.44
N GLN A 32 7.72 -0.45 1.11
CA GLN A 32 6.68 0.57 1.13
C GLN A 32 6.32 1.04 -0.29
N SER A 33 7.33 1.37 -1.11
CA SER A 33 7.11 1.77 -2.50
C SER A 33 6.41 0.69 -3.33
N LEU A 34 6.80 -0.58 -3.17
CA LEU A 34 6.19 -1.69 -3.90
C LEU A 34 4.74 -1.93 -3.49
N VAL A 35 4.44 -1.77 -2.20
CA VAL A 35 3.08 -1.92 -1.67
C VAL A 35 2.18 -0.78 -2.17
N GLU A 36 2.65 0.46 -2.17
CA GLU A 36 1.91 1.60 -2.71
C GLU A 36 1.66 1.44 -4.22
N GLU A 37 2.67 1.03 -5.00
CA GLU A 37 2.52 0.74 -6.43
C GLU A 37 1.50 -0.38 -6.67
N ASN A 38 1.56 -1.46 -5.88
CA ASN A 38 0.60 -2.56 -5.98
C ASN A 38 -0.83 -2.08 -5.71
N THR A 39 -1.02 -1.24 -4.69
CA THR A 39 -2.34 -0.67 -4.36
C THR A 39 -2.86 0.21 -5.50
N ILE A 40 -2.02 1.07 -6.09
CA ILE A 40 -2.40 1.88 -7.25
C ILE A 40 -2.85 0.97 -8.40
N LEU A 41 -2.06 -0.07 -8.72
CA LEU A 41 -2.40 -1.04 -9.77
C LEU A 41 -3.73 -1.75 -9.48
N ARG A 42 -4.00 -2.12 -8.22
CA ARG A 42 -5.29 -2.72 -7.82
C ARG A 42 -6.46 -1.76 -8.05
N LEU A 43 -6.30 -0.48 -7.69
CA LEU A 43 -7.32 0.54 -7.92
C LEU A 43 -7.57 0.78 -9.41
N GLU A 44 -6.51 0.88 -10.21
CA GLU A 44 -6.61 1.03 -11.66
C GLU A 44 -7.27 -0.20 -12.32
N ASN A 45 -6.90 -1.40 -11.89
CA ASN A 45 -7.47 -2.64 -12.41
C ASN A 45 -8.98 -2.71 -12.16
N THR A 46 -9.43 -2.33 -10.95
CA THR A 46 -10.85 -2.23 -10.62
C THR A 46 -11.57 -1.24 -11.56
N LYS A 47 -11.01 -0.04 -11.74
CA LYS A 47 -11.58 0.98 -12.62
C LYS A 47 -11.65 0.54 -14.09
N LEU A 48 -10.63 -0.17 -14.57
CA LEU A 48 -10.60 -0.72 -15.92
C LEU A 48 -11.65 -1.82 -16.11
N ARG A 49 -11.82 -2.72 -15.14
CA ARG A 49 -12.86 -3.76 -15.15
C ARG A 49 -14.26 -3.16 -15.16
N GLU A 50 -14.50 -2.10 -14.38
CA GLU A 50 -15.77 -1.38 -14.38
C GLU A 50 -16.07 -0.77 -15.75
N ARG A 51 -15.09 -0.09 -16.36
CA ARG A 51 -15.23 0.48 -17.71
C ARG A 51 -15.48 -0.58 -18.77
N LEU A 52 -14.75 -1.70 -18.71
CA LEU A 52 -14.93 -2.82 -19.62
C LEU A 52 -16.34 -3.40 -19.45
N SER A 53 -16.77 -3.62 -18.21
CA SER A 53 -18.13 -4.10 -17.92
C SER A 53 -19.20 -3.14 -18.45
N GLN A 54 -19.00 -1.82 -18.35
CA GLN A 54 -19.93 -0.83 -18.92
C GLN A 54 -20.01 -0.91 -20.44
N LEU A 55 -18.88 -1.09 -21.12
CA LEU A 55 -18.81 -1.27 -22.57
C LEU A 55 -19.44 -2.61 -23.02
N GLU A 56 -19.28 -3.67 -22.24
CA GLU A 56 -19.87 -4.98 -22.50
C GLU A 56 -21.37 -5.04 -22.16
N HIS A 57 -21.85 -4.23 -21.21
CA HIS A 57 -23.23 -4.20 -20.71
C HIS A 57 -24.22 -3.37 -21.55
N GLU A 58 -23.88 -3.01 -22.80
CA GLU A 58 -24.91 -2.71 -23.80
C GLU A 58 -25.80 -3.94 -24.14
N THR A 59 -25.52 -5.15 -23.61
CA THR A 59 -26.32 -6.35 -23.95
C THR A 59 -26.95 -7.17 -22.81
N VAL A 60 -26.49 -7.15 -21.54
CA VAL A 60 -27.18 -7.89 -20.46
C VAL A 60 -26.95 -7.24 -19.09
N ALA A 61 -28.02 -6.87 -18.39
CA ALA A 61 -27.99 -6.31 -17.04
C ALA A 61 -27.51 -7.34 -15.99
N LYS A 62 -26.25 -7.25 -15.54
CA LYS A 62 -25.80 -7.75 -14.24
C LYS A 62 -25.11 -6.63 -13.48
N ASN A 63 -25.61 -6.30 -12.29
CA ASN A 63 -25.13 -5.22 -11.42
C ASN A 63 -23.58 -5.23 -11.23
N PRO A 64 -22.79 -4.43 -11.97
CA PRO A 64 -21.33 -4.39 -11.84
C PRO A 64 -20.90 -3.58 -10.60
N SER A 65 -21.80 -2.71 -10.13
CA SER A 65 -21.52 -1.68 -9.13
C SER A 65 -21.21 -2.20 -7.72
N LYS A 66 -21.68 -3.40 -7.33
CA LYS A 66 -21.39 -3.93 -5.98
C LYS A 66 -19.95 -4.42 -5.85
N GLN A 67 -19.43 -5.12 -6.85
CA GLN A 67 -18.08 -5.70 -6.79
C GLN A 67 -16.98 -4.64 -6.76
N GLY A 68 -17.16 -3.53 -7.49
CA GLY A 68 -16.23 -2.40 -7.46
C GLY A 68 -16.22 -1.71 -6.10
N LYS A 69 -17.40 -1.48 -5.52
CA LYS A 69 -17.54 -0.85 -4.20
C LYS A 69 -16.94 -1.68 -3.08
N ASP A 70 -17.22 -3.00 -3.05
CA ASP A 70 -16.67 -3.93 -2.06
C ASP A 70 -15.13 -3.97 -2.13
N HIS A 71 -14.55 -3.91 -3.34
CA HIS A 71 -13.10 -3.86 -3.51
C HIS A 71 -12.47 -2.56 -3.01
N LEU A 72 -13.11 -1.41 -3.27
CA LEU A 72 -12.63 -0.12 -2.79
C LEU A 72 -12.68 -0.02 -1.27
N GLU A 73 -13.73 -0.57 -0.66
CA GLU A 73 -13.85 -0.65 0.80
C GLU A 73 -12.73 -1.51 1.40
N GLY A 74 -12.43 -2.67 0.81
CA GLY A 74 -11.31 -3.50 1.24
C GLY A 74 -9.95 -2.78 1.18
N ILE A 75 -9.66 -2.05 0.11
CA ILE A 75 -8.40 -1.27 0.00
C ILE A 75 -8.35 -0.14 1.04
N TYR A 76 -9.49 0.47 1.36
CA TYR A 76 -9.57 1.49 2.41
C TYR A 76 -9.30 0.90 3.81
N GLU A 77 -9.86 -0.27 4.10
CA GLU A 77 -9.64 -1.02 5.35
C GLU A 77 -8.19 -1.52 5.50
N GLU A 78 -7.53 -1.85 4.39
CA GLU A 78 -6.08 -2.16 4.35
C GLU A 78 -5.19 -0.94 4.69
N GLY A 79 -5.79 0.24 4.90
CA GLY A 79 -5.07 1.45 5.31
C GLY A 79 -4.55 2.26 4.11
N PHE A 80 -5.19 2.19 2.95
CA PHE A 80 -4.82 2.99 1.78
C PHE A 80 -5.91 3.99 1.39
N HIS A 81 -5.50 5.07 0.75
CA HIS A 81 -6.40 6.06 0.20
C HIS A 81 -6.95 5.61 -1.16
N ILE A 82 -8.26 5.70 -1.32
CA ILE A 82 -8.97 5.44 -2.59
C ILE A 82 -9.42 6.73 -3.28
N CYS A 83 -9.22 7.88 -2.63
CA CYS A 83 -9.61 9.19 -3.15
C CYS A 83 -8.59 9.71 -4.17
N ASN A 84 -8.99 10.69 -4.96
CA ASN A 84 -8.12 11.26 -6.00
C ASN A 84 -6.95 12.10 -5.44
N PHE A 85 -6.98 12.49 -4.16
CA PHE A 85 -5.96 13.36 -3.56
C PHE A 85 -4.69 12.59 -3.15
N PHE A 86 -4.86 11.41 -2.57
CA PHE A 86 -3.77 10.58 -2.05
C PHE A 86 -3.79 9.19 -2.67
N TYR A 87 -4.24 9.09 -3.92
CA TYR A 87 -4.61 7.84 -4.58
C TYR A 87 -3.57 6.72 -4.43
N GLY A 88 -3.97 5.62 -3.78
CA GLY A 88 -3.14 4.44 -3.52
C GLY A 88 -2.02 4.61 -2.49
N GLN A 89 -1.87 5.80 -1.91
CA GLN A 89 -0.91 6.04 -0.83
C GLN A 89 -1.42 5.46 0.49
N ARG A 90 -0.47 5.08 1.36
CA ARG A 90 -0.79 4.58 2.70
C ARG A 90 -1.31 5.71 3.59
N ARG A 91 -2.36 5.44 4.34
CA ARG A 91 -2.89 6.33 5.40
C ARG A 91 -1.93 6.29 6.57
N GLU A 92 -1.32 7.43 6.88
CA GLU A 92 -0.48 7.53 8.08
C GLU A 92 -1.36 7.31 9.32
N ASN A 93 -0.89 6.47 10.25
CA ASN A 93 -1.59 6.14 11.50
C ASN A 93 -3.06 5.69 11.34
N ASP A 94 -3.43 5.15 10.18
CA ASP A 94 -4.79 4.75 9.84
C ASP A 94 -5.85 5.87 9.97
N GLU A 95 -5.42 7.13 9.82
CA GLU A 95 -6.27 8.32 9.93
C GLU A 95 -7.47 8.29 8.97
N GLU A 96 -8.64 8.70 9.47
CA GLU A 96 -9.84 8.77 8.64
C GLU A 96 -9.72 9.85 7.56
N CYS A 97 -9.99 9.46 6.31
CA CYS A 97 -9.97 10.37 5.18
C CYS A 97 -11.39 10.71 4.74
N MET A 98 -11.84 11.94 5.00
CA MET A 98 -13.20 12.41 4.64
C MET A 98 -13.52 12.16 3.16
N PHE A 99 -12.56 12.40 2.25
CA PHE A 99 -12.74 12.17 0.82
C PHE A 99 -12.93 10.70 0.45
N CYS A 100 -12.27 9.78 1.17
CA CYS A 100 -12.48 8.35 0.96
C CYS A 100 -13.87 7.94 1.46
N ARG A 101 -14.29 8.47 2.62
CA ARG A 101 -15.62 8.21 3.19
C ARG A 101 -16.73 8.70 2.27
N GLU A 102 -16.63 9.92 1.75
CA GLU A 102 -17.60 10.46 0.79
C GLU A 102 -17.73 9.59 -0.47
N LEU A 103 -16.61 9.05 -0.95
CA LEU A 103 -16.59 8.15 -2.11
C LEU A 103 -17.29 6.81 -1.81
N LEU A 104 -17.12 6.26 -0.61
CA LEU A 104 -17.78 5.03 -0.16
C LEU A 104 -19.26 5.25 0.16
N ASP A 105 -19.65 6.41 0.68
CA ASP A 105 -21.02 6.69 1.09
C ASP A 105 -21.93 7.08 -0.08
N ARG A 106 -21.35 7.39 -1.25
CA ARG A 106 -22.12 7.71 -2.46
C ARG A 106 -22.98 6.50 -2.89
N LYS A 107 -24.27 6.75 -3.08
CA LYS A 107 -25.28 5.79 -3.57
C LYS A 107 -25.47 5.90 -5.07
#